data_AF-A0A800A558-F1
#
_entry.id   AF-A0A800A558-F1
#
_cell.length_a   1.000
_cell.length_b   1.000
_cell.length_c   1.000
_cell.angle_alpha   90.00
_cell.angle_beta   90.00
_cell.angle_gamma   90.00
#
_symmetry.space_group_name_H-M   'P 1'
#
loop_
_entity.id
_entity.type
_entity.pdbx_description
1 polymer ?
#
loop_
_entity_poly.entity_id
_entity_poly.type
_entity_poly.pdbx_seq_one_letter_code
_entity_poly.pdbx_strand_id
1 'polypeptide(L)'
;MQNPFRYFNSSPEVIRLVVMMYIRYPLSLRQVEDLLFERGIDICHETVRFWWNRFGPMFAAAIRKRRVQHQSFSQWRWHLDEVFVRINGETHYLWRAADHEGEVLEVFATKRRD
;
A
#
# COMPACT_ATOMS: atom_id res chain seq x y z
N MET A 1 5.49 2.28 23.36
CA MET A 1 5.21 2.91 22.05
C MET A 1 4.03 3.86 22.22
N GLN A 2 4.12 5.12 21.78
CA GLN A 2 2.95 6.00 21.76
C GLN A 2 1.88 5.42 20.83
N ASN A 3 0.60 5.50 21.22
CA ASN A 3 -0.51 5.03 20.38
C ASN A 3 -0.53 5.84 19.06
N PRO A 4 -0.32 5.22 17.88
CA PRO A 4 -0.25 5.94 16.61
C PRO A 4 -1.59 6.54 16.19
N PHE A 5 -2.69 6.02 16.74
CA PHE A 5 -4.07 6.48 16.53
C PHE A 5 -4.52 7.51 17.58
N ARG A 6 -3.61 7.98 18.45
CA ARG A 6 -3.92 9.05 19.39
C ARG A 6 -4.37 10.29 18.59
N TYR A 7 -5.41 10.97 19.08
CA TYR A 7 -6.02 12.17 18.48
C TYR A 7 -6.95 11.93 17.28
N PHE A 8 -7.35 10.68 17.01
CA PHE A 8 -8.39 10.38 16.03
C PHE A 8 -9.72 10.11 16.72
N ASN A 9 -10.79 10.69 16.17
CA ASN A 9 -12.17 10.43 16.62
C ASN A 9 -12.71 9.10 16.05
N SER A 10 -12.04 8.54 15.04
CA SER A 10 -12.37 7.25 14.44
C SER A 10 -11.66 6.11 15.17
N SER A 11 -12.33 4.95 15.29
CA SER A 11 -11.72 3.78 15.92
C SER A 11 -10.51 3.29 15.11
N PRO A 12 -9.45 2.77 15.78
CA PRO A 12 -8.28 2.19 15.10
C PRO A 12 -8.64 1.07 14.12
N GLU A 13 -9.68 0.29 14.42
CA GLU A 13 -10.18 -0.78 13.57
C GLU A 13 -10.71 -0.25 12.24
N VAL A 14 -11.47 0.86 12.28
CA VAL A 14 -11.98 1.52 11.07
C VAL A 14 -10.82 2.05 10.25
N ILE A 15 -9.90 2.79 10.86
CA ILE A 15 -8.72 3.33 10.16
C ILE A 15 -7.93 2.22 9.47
N ARG A 16 -7.70 1.11 10.17
CA ARG A 16 -7.00 -0.05 9.62
C ARG A 16 -7.79 -0.69 8.48
N LEU A 17 -9.10 -0.85 8.60
CA LEU A 17 -9.95 -1.39 7.54
C LEU A 17 -9.83 -0.54 6.27
N VAL A 18 -10.03 0.76 6.38
CA VAL A 18 -9.98 1.71 5.26
C VAL A 18 -8.64 1.65 4.53
N VAL A 19 -7.55 1.74 5.30
CA VAL A 19 -6.20 1.72 4.73
C VAL A 19 -5.92 0.36 4.07
N MET A 20 -6.35 -0.75 4.67
CA MET A 20 -6.17 -2.08 4.09
C MET A 20 -7.03 -2.30 2.84
N MET A 21 -8.25 -1.75 2.76
CA MET A 21 -9.09 -1.82 1.56
C MET A 21 -8.40 -1.12 0.39
N TYR A 22 -7.84 0.07 0.63
CA TYR A 22 -7.11 0.82 -0.39
C TYR A 22 -5.82 0.13 -0.84
N ILE A 23 -5.08 -0.52 0.06
CA ILE A 23 -3.83 -1.23 -0.27
C ILE A 23 -4.08 -2.53 -1.02
N ARG A 24 -5.08 -3.31 -0.59
CA ARG A 24 -5.23 -4.72 -0.99
C ARG A 24 -6.05 -4.89 -2.25
N TYR A 25 -6.89 -3.93 -2.59
CA TYR A 25 -7.78 -3.99 -3.74
C TYR A 25 -7.52 -2.80 -4.66
N PRO A 26 -7.73 -2.95 -5.98
CA PRO A 26 -7.55 -1.87 -6.95
C PRO A 26 -8.73 -0.88 -6.88
N LEU A 27 -8.97 -0.30 -5.71
CA LEU A 27 -10.05 0.64 -5.44
C LEU A 27 -9.50 2.08 -5.50
N SER A 28 -10.25 2.95 -6.16
CA SER A 28 -10.05 4.40 -6.04
C SER A 28 -10.48 4.90 -4.66
N LEU A 29 -9.98 6.07 -4.25
CA LEU A 29 -10.34 6.66 -2.96
C LEU A 29 -11.86 6.91 -2.81
N ARG A 30 -12.54 7.24 -3.92
CA ARG A 30 -14.01 7.41 -3.94
C ARG A 30 -14.76 6.10 -3.79
N GLN A 31 -14.30 5.03 -4.45
CA GLN A 31 -14.89 3.71 -4.25
C GLN A 31 -14.76 3.22 -2.80
N VAL A 32 -13.65 3.56 -2.12
CA VAL A 32 -13.50 3.24 -0.69
C VAL A 32 -14.50 4.04 0.16
N GLU A 33 -14.69 5.33 -0.12
CA GLU A 33 -15.73 6.16 0.49
C GLU A 33 -17.13 5.56 0.30
N ASP A 34 -17.51 5.22 -0.94
CA ASP A 34 -18.82 4.64 -1.26
C ASP A 34 -19.07 3.31 -0.50
N LEU A 35 -18.07 2.41 -0.49
CA LEU A 35 -18.16 1.11 0.21
C LEU A 35 -18.23 1.22 1.74
N LEU A 36 -17.76 2.34 2.30
CA LEU A 36 -17.83 2.60 3.74
C LEU A 36 -19.15 3.27 4.09
N PHE A 37 -19.66 4.14 3.22
CA PHE A 37 -20.98 4.72 3.34
C PHE A 37 -22.07 3.63 3.35
N GLU A 38 -21.97 2.62 2.48
CA GLU A 38 -22.87 1.45 2.50
C GLU A 38 -22.85 0.68 3.83
N ARG A 39 -21.75 0.78 4.60
CA ARG A 39 -21.61 0.17 5.93
C ARG A 39 -21.98 1.13 7.08
N GLY A 40 -22.54 2.30 6.77
CA GLY A 40 -22.92 3.31 7.75
C GLY A 40 -21.74 4.12 8.32
N ILE A 41 -20.58 4.10 7.64
CA ILE A 41 -19.39 4.86 8.02
C ILE A 41 -19.27 6.05 7.06
N ASP A 42 -19.66 7.23 7.54
CA ASP A 42 -19.59 8.48 6.76
C ASP A 42 -18.18 9.09 6.87
N ILE A 43 -17.37 8.93 5.81
CA ILE A 43 -16.06 9.55 5.67
C ILE A 43 -15.83 10.01 4.23
N CYS A 44 -15.08 11.09 4.04
CA CYS A 44 -14.72 11.56 2.70
C CYS A 44 -13.46 10.86 2.16
N HIS A 45 -13.31 10.76 0.84
CA HIS A 45 -12.10 10.25 0.18
C HIS A 45 -10.81 10.98 0.56
N GLU A 46 -10.87 12.26 0.97
CA GLU A 46 -9.72 12.99 1.50
C GLU A 46 -9.25 12.44 2.85
N THR A 47 -10.18 11.94 3.68
CA THR A 47 -9.85 11.24 4.93
C THR A 47 -9.17 9.91 4.64
N VAL A 48 -9.65 9.17 3.63
CA VAL A 48 -8.99 7.95 3.13
C VAL A 48 -7.55 8.28 2.68
N ARG A 49 -7.36 9.34 1.89
CA ARG A 49 -6.04 9.80 1.42
C ARG A 49 -5.13 10.16 2.60
N PHE A 50 -5.65 10.90 3.58
CA PHE A 50 -4.90 11.29 4.77
C PHE A 50 -4.45 10.07 5.59
N TRP A 51 -5.35 9.13 5.85
CA TRP A 51 -5.02 7.92 6.59
C TRP A 51 -4.04 7.02 5.86
N TRP A 52 -4.17 6.88 4.54
CA TRP A 52 -3.19 6.15 3.73
C TRP A 52 -1.81 6.80 3.82
N ASN A 53 -1.68 8.11 3.63
CA ASN A 53 -0.39 8.79 3.69
C ASN A 53 0.26 8.68 5.08
N ARG A 54 -0.54 8.74 6.15
CA ARG A 54 -0.04 8.71 7.53
C ARG A 54 0.30 7.29 8.02
N PHE A 55 -0.57 6.32 7.77
CA PHE A 55 -0.47 4.98 8.34
C PHE A 55 0.02 3.93 7.34
N GLY A 56 -0.06 4.19 6.03
CA GLY A 56 0.41 3.31 4.97
C GLY A 56 1.84 2.82 5.18
N PRO A 57 2.83 3.71 5.42
CA PRO A 57 4.21 3.30 5.67
C PRO A 57 4.36 2.37 6.89
N MET A 58 3.61 2.64 7.95
CA MET A 58 3.61 1.82 9.18
C MET A 58 3.06 0.42 8.90
N PHE A 59 1.92 0.31 8.22
CA PHE A 59 1.34 -0.99 7.85
C PHE A 59 2.23 -1.74 6.85
N ALA A 60 2.78 -1.05 5.85
CA ALA A 60 3.71 -1.65 4.90
C ALA A 60 4.96 -2.22 5.59
N ALA A 61 5.53 -1.49 6.57
CA ALA A 61 6.65 -1.97 7.37
C ALA A 61 6.28 -3.20 8.22
N ALA A 62 5.10 -3.21 8.83
CA ALA A 62 4.62 -4.35 9.61
C ALA A 62 4.40 -5.60 8.74
N ILE A 63 3.83 -5.42 7.54
CA ILE A 63 3.64 -6.50 6.55
C ILE A 63 4.99 -7.05 6.09
N ARG A 64 5.94 -6.18 5.72
CA ARG A 64 7.30 -6.60 5.34
C ARG A 64 8.01 -7.34 6.47
N LYS A 65 7.93 -6.85 7.71
CA LYS A 65 8.54 -7.51 8.88
C LYS A 65 7.95 -8.91 9.10
N ARG A 66 6.61 -9.05 9.02
CA ARG A 66 5.95 -10.35 9.12
C ARG A 66 6.41 -11.27 7.99
N ARG A 67 6.53 -10.77 6.75
CA ARG A 67 7.02 -11.54 5.60
C ARG A 67 8.42 -12.11 5.84
N VAL A 68 9.37 -11.28 6.26
CA VAL A 68 10.75 -11.70 6.56
C VAL A 68 10.80 -12.76 7.66
N GLN A 69 9.91 -12.68 8.66
CA GLN A 69 9.82 -13.68 9.73
C GLN A 69 9.26 -15.03 9.26
N HIS A 70 8.42 -15.05 8.22
CA HIS A 70 7.76 -16.27 7.71
C HIS A 70 8.50 -16.89 6.52
N GLN A 71 9.39 -16.15 5.86
CA GLN A 71 10.24 -16.67 4.79
C GLN A 71 11.43 -17.43 5.37
N SER A 72 11.25 -18.72 5.64
CA SER A 72 12.36 -19.67 5.71
C SER A 72 12.92 -19.90 4.30
N PHE A 73 13.96 -19.15 3.93
CA PHE A 73 14.89 -19.48 2.82
C PHE A 73 14.27 -19.88 1.46
N SER A 74 13.25 -19.17 0.95
CA SER A 74 12.71 -19.48 -0.39
C SER A 74 13.60 -18.91 -1.49
N GLN A 75 14.51 -19.76 -1.99
CA GLN A 75 15.19 -19.80 -3.30
C GLN A 75 15.73 -18.48 -3.91
N TRP A 76 17.04 -18.46 -4.20
CA TRP A 76 17.83 -17.36 -4.79
C TRP A 76 17.44 -16.92 -6.23
N ARG A 77 16.28 -17.35 -6.73
CA ARG A 77 15.79 -17.00 -8.08
C ARG A 77 14.81 -15.85 -7.98
N TRP A 78 15.23 -14.71 -8.51
CA TRP A 78 14.41 -13.52 -8.68
C TRP A 78 14.41 -13.09 -10.15
N HIS A 79 13.34 -12.42 -10.53
CA HIS A 79 13.10 -11.84 -11.85
C HIS A 79 13.01 -10.32 -11.70
N LEU A 80 13.48 -9.60 -12.73
CA LEU A 80 13.38 -8.14 -12.79
C LEU A 80 12.46 -7.76 -13.95
N ASP A 81 11.37 -7.08 -13.62
CA ASP A 81 10.41 -6.55 -14.59
C ASP A 81 10.65 -5.04 -14.81
N GLU A 82 10.59 -4.60 -16.06
CA GLU A 82 10.52 -3.18 -16.46
C GLU A 82 9.08 -2.87 -16.90
N VAL A 83 8.44 -1.87 -16.26
CA VAL A 83 7.08 -1.43 -16.57
C VAL A 83 7.04 0.08 -16.75
N PHE A 84 6.30 0.55 -17.75
CA PHE A 84 6.08 1.98 -17.98
C PHE A 84 4.85 2.46 -17.22
N VAL A 85 5.00 3.49 -16.39
CA VAL A 85 3.90 4.10 -15.64
C VAL A 85 3.83 5.60 -15.88
N ARG A 86 2.63 6.17 -15.92
CA ARG A 86 2.44 7.61 -16.11
C ARG A 86 2.13 8.27 -14.77
N ILE A 87 3.05 9.09 -14.28
CA ILE A 87 2.94 9.81 -13.00
C ILE A 87 2.91 11.30 -13.30
N ASN A 88 1.84 11.99 -12.88
CA ASN A 88 1.63 13.42 -13.14
C ASN A 88 1.75 13.81 -14.63
N GLY A 89 1.33 12.93 -15.54
CA GLY A 89 1.38 13.16 -16.99
C GLY A 89 2.71 12.81 -17.67
N GLU A 90 3.78 12.54 -16.90
CA GLU A 90 5.08 12.13 -17.43
C GLU A 90 5.26 10.60 -17.34
N THR A 91 5.82 10.00 -18.39
CA THR A 91 6.16 8.56 -18.39
C THR A 91 7.42 8.32 -17.54
N HIS A 92 7.33 7.36 -16.63
CA HIS A 92 8.40 6.90 -15.74
C HIS A 92 8.63 5.40 -15.96
N TYR A 93 9.86 4.97 -15.65
CA TYR A 93 10.27 3.57 -15.66
C TYR A 93 10.13 3.00 -14.26
N LEU A 94 9.35 1.94 -14.11
CA LEU A 94 9.16 1.21 -12.88
C LEU A 94 9.85 -0.15 -12.99
N TRP A 95 10.91 -0.32 -12.21
CA TRP A 95 11.61 -1.57 -12.04
C TRP A 95 11.02 -2.33 -10.85
N ARG A 96 10.72 -3.61 -11.00
CA ARG A 96 10.23 -4.46 -9.91
C ARG A 96 11.04 -5.74 -9.85
N ALA A 97 11.66 -6.00 -8.71
CA ALA A 97 12.24 -7.29 -8.42
C ALA A 97 11.15 -8.18 -7.80
N ALA A 98 10.89 -9.34 -8.37
CA ALA A 98 9.96 -10.33 -7.85
C ALA A 98 10.64 -11.69 -7.70
N ASP A 99 10.24 -12.47 -6.71
CA ASP A 99 10.71 -13.86 -6.59
C ASP A 99 9.95 -14.81 -7.54
N HIS A 100 10.36 -16.07 -7.56
CA HIS A 100 9.74 -17.12 -8.36
C HIS A 100 8.28 -17.45 -7.96
N GLU A 101 7.83 -17.06 -6.77
CA GLU A 101 6.45 -17.23 -6.31
C GLU A 101 5.56 -16.05 -6.75
N GLY A 102 6.16 -15.03 -7.40
CA GLY A 102 5.47 -13.83 -7.86
C GLY A 102 5.37 -12.73 -6.80
N GLU A 103 6.05 -12.89 -5.65
CA GLU A 103 6.07 -11.88 -4.62
C GLU A 103 7.06 -10.77 -4.97
N VAL A 104 6.59 -9.52 -4.90
CA VAL A 104 7.43 -8.33 -5.14
C VAL A 104 8.35 -8.11 -3.94
N LEU A 105 9.66 -8.15 -4.21
CA LEU A 105 10.76 -7.93 -3.26
C LEU A 105 11.08 -6.44 -3.14
N GLU A 106 11.25 -5.76 -4.27
CA GLU A 106 11.63 -4.35 -4.33
C GLU A 106 11.03 -3.66 -5.56
N VAL A 107 10.80 -2.36 -5.44
CA VAL A 107 10.25 -1.51 -6.50
C VAL A 107 11.04 -0.21 -6.55
N PHE A 108 11.51 0.16 -7.75
CA PHE A 108 12.27 1.37 -7.98
C PHE A 108 11.71 2.13 -9.18
N ALA A 109 11.41 3.41 -9.01
CA ALA A 109 10.83 4.26 -10.06
C ALA A 109 11.81 5.39 -10.44
N THR A 110 12.08 5.54 -11.73
CA THR A 110 12.98 6.58 -12.27
C THR A 110 12.36 7.29 -13.47
N LYS A 111 12.74 8.56 -13.69
CA LYS A 111 12.30 9.35 -14.84
C LYS A 111 13.00 8.95 -16.13
N ARG A 112 14.25 8.46 -16.03
CA ARG A 112 15.08 8.09 -17.17
C ARG A 112 15.43 6.62 -17.06
N ARG A 113 15.50 5.95 -18.21
CA ARG A 113 16.15 4.65 -18.30
C ARG A 113 17.64 4.90 -18.13
N ASP A 114 18.24 4.29 -17.11
CA ASP A 114 19.70 4.23 -16.99
C ASP A 114 20.28 3.28 -18.05
#